data_AF-A0A7I4FFD4-F1
#
_entry.id   AF-A0A7I4FFD4-F1
#
_cell.length_a   1.000
_cell.length_b   1.000
_cell.length_c   1.000
_cell.angle_alpha   90.00
_cell.angle_beta   90.00
_cell.angle_gamma   90.00
#
_symmetry.space_group_name_H-M   'P 1'
#
loop_
_entity.id
_entity.type
_entity.pdbx_description
1 polymer ?
#
loop_
_entity_poly.entity_id
_entity_poly.type
_entity_poly.pdbx_seq_one_letter_code
_entity_poly.pdbx_strand_id
1 'polypeptide(L)'
;MVRFEVLEKVGPDVKCKCTDPGILLPCANLNLWRDGYLVREKNVTLPTISSKDWVDIDFGISEGVDFIAVSFVKSPDVIKHLKSYVAARSPDRSIGVIAKIEDANSLRCLDDIIRVSDGVMVARGDLGAQIPLEQVPSVQEAIIDACRKLNRPVIVASQLLESMIEYPTPTRAEVADVSNAVRQQADALMLSGESAMGLHPQKAVEVLRGVSVRMEHWSREESHHEKPPLPEISTSDTGRTSEQICNSATQIANKLGADAILVYTRRGYMASLISRNRPDCPIFAFTESRNVMRCMDLQWGVVPFQFAFRKDLESNLLQSLALLKAHCMVRSGNLVVAVSDVSSASQSGTGVLQSIQVHVLS
;
A
#
# COMPACT_ATOMS: atom_id res chain seq x y z
N MET A 1 15.13 10.68 -21.61
CA MET A 1 16.32 10.08 -21.00
C MET A 1 17.50 10.36 -21.91
N VAL A 2 18.59 10.93 -21.40
CA VAL A 2 19.81 11.20 -22.18
C VAL A 2 20.76 10.01 -22.03
N ARG A 3 21.36 9.52 -23.12
CA ARG A 3 22.26 8.37 -23.09
C ARG A 3 23.65 8.74 -23.58
N PHE A 4 24.64 8.18 -22.89
CA PHE A 4 26.05 8.36 -23.19
C PHE A 4 26.75 7.01 -23.29
N GLU A 5 27.66 6.88 -24.25
CA GLU A 5 28.60 5.77 -24.37
C GLU A 5 29.96 6.21 -23.78
N VAL A 6 30.48 5.45 -22.83
CA VAL A 6 31.80 5.71 -22.24
C VAL A 6 32.89 5.38 -23.26
N LEU A 7 33.71 6.36 -23.63
CA LEU A 7 34.83 6.18 -24.57
C LEU A 7 36.12 5.85 -23.84
N GLU A 8 36.49 6.68 -22.86
CA GLU A 8 37.72 6.52 -22.07
C GLU A 8 37.60 7.18 -20.71
N LYS A 9 38.36 6.68 -19.72
CA LYS A 9 38.55 7.32 -18.43
C LYS A 9 39.85 8.13 -18.45
N VAL A 10 39.78 9.41 -18.12
CA VAL A 10 40.93 10.32 -18.11
C VAL A 10 41.06 10.92 -16.72
N GLY A 11 41.89 10.29 -15.87
CA GLY A 11 42.04 10.71 -14.47
C GLY A 11 40.72 10.59 -13.69
N PRO A 12 40.21 11.68 -13.08
CA PRO A 12 38.90 11.68 -12.42
C PRO A 12 37.72 11.75 -13.39
N ASP A 13 37.96 12.17 -14.64
CA ASP A 13 36.92 12.41 -15.63
C ASP A 13 36.61 11.16 -16.45
N VAL A 14 35.36 11.05 -16.89
CA VAL A 14 34.93 10.04 -17.85
C VAL A 14 34.51 10.77 -19.12
N LYS A 15 35.22 10.50 -20.23
CA LYS A 15 34.84 11.03 -21.53
C LYS A 15 33.79 10.12 -22.14
N CYS A 16 32.65 10.72 -22.48
CA CYS A 16 31.55 10.00 -23.08
C CYS A 16 31.11 10.65 -24.40
N LYS A 17 30.58 9.83 -25.30
CA LYS A 17 29.86 10.27 -26.49
C LYS A 17 28.37 10.26 -26.21
N CYS A 18 27.68 11.36 -26.48
CA CYS A 18 26.22 11.38 -26.42
C CYS A 18 25.66 10.52 -27.57
N THR A 19 24.90 9.49 -27.24
CA THR A 19 24.23 8.62 -28.24
C THR A 19 22.79 9.03 -28.45
N ASP A 20 22.10 9.40 -27.37
CA ASP A 20 20.70 9.84 -27.39
C ASP A 20 20.60 11.21 -26.71
N PRO A 21 20.48 12.32 -27.47
CA PRO A 21 20.47 13.67 -26.91
C PRO A 21 19.16 14.00 -26.18
N GLY A 22 19.23 14.93 -25.24
CA GLY A 22 18.06 15.46 -24.53
C GLY A 22 18.45 16.48 -23.46
N ILE A 23 17.47 16.89 -22.65
CA ILE A 23 17.67 17.87 -21.57
C ILE A 23 18.21 17.16 -20.33
N LEU A 24 19.33 17.66 -19.78
CA LEU A 24 19.84 17.29 -18.47
C LEU A 24 19.58 18.44 -17.49
N LEU A 25 18.81 18.16 -16.46
CA LEU A 25 18.55 19.11 -15.39
C LEU A 25 19.60 18.96 -14.27
N PRO A 26 19.83 20.01 -13.44
CA PRO A 26 20.69 19.91 -12.27
C PRO A 26 20.31 18.74 -11.36
N CYS A 27 21.31 18.05 -10.81
CA CYS A 27 21.13 16.89 -9.92
C CYS A 27 20.37 15.69 -10.52
N ALA A 28 20.35 15.55 -11.85
CA ALA A 28 19.76 14.37 -12.50
C ALA A 28 20.48 13.07 -12.07
N ASN A 29 19.70 12.01 -11.82
CA ASN A 29 20.22 10.69 -11.48
C ASN A 29 21.03 10.10 -12.64
N LEU A 30 22.16 9.45 -12.32
CA LEU A 30 23.03 8.78 -13.26
C LEU A 30 23.04 7.27 -12.99
N ASN A 31 22.88 6.47 -14.05
CA ASN A 31 23.01 5.02 -13.99
C ASN A 31 24.07 4.55 -14.99
N LEU A 32 24.92 3.61 -14.58
CA LEU A 32 26.01 3.09 -15.40
C LEU A 32 25.68 1.66 -15.83
N TRP A 33 25.79 1.37 -17.12
CA TRP A 33 25.50 0.06 -17.71
C TRP A 33 26.71 -0.46 -18.50
N ARG A 34 26.93 -1.78 -18.49
CA ARG A 34 27.97 -2.50 -19.25
C ARG A 34 27.42 -3.86 -19.66
N ASP A 35 27.57 -4.19 -20.94
CA ASP A 35 27.14 -5.48 -21.52
C ASP A 35 25.67 -5.83 -21.22
N GLY A 36 24.78 -4.83 -21.19
CA GLY A 36 23.36 -5.02 -20.89
C GLY A 36 23.02 -5.19 -19.41
N TYR A 37 24.00 -5.05 -18.51
CA TYR A 37 23.80 -5.11 -17.06
C TYR A 37 24.19 -3.80 -16.40
N LEU A 38 23.47 -3.43 -15.34
CA LEU A 38 23.84 -2.29 -14.51
C LEU A 38 25.21 -2.55 -13.87
N VAL A 39 26.17 -1.66 -14.12
CA VAL A 39 27.48 -1.66 -13.47
C VAL A 39 27.26 -1.25 -12.02
N ARG A 40 27.27 -2.27 -11.16
CA ARG A 40 27.29 -2.09 -9.72
C ARG A 40 28.62 -1.44 -9.36
N GLU A 41 28.63 -0.16 -9.07
CA GLU A 41 29.76 0.42 -8.39
C GLU A 41 29.99 -0.34 -7.08
N LYS A 42 31.26 -0.44 -6.67
CA LYS A 42 31.66 -0.75 -5.29
C LYS A 42 31.15 0.29 -4.26
N ASN A 43 30.19 1.16 -4.63
CA ASN A 43 29.44 2.05 -3.74
C ASN A 43 28.38 1.30 -2.90
N VAL A 44 28.74 0.07 -2.50
CA VAL A 44 28.13 -0.69 -1.41
C VAL A 44 28.33 0.03 -0.06
N THR A 45 29.16 1.08 -0.03
CA THR A 45 29.55 1.81 1.19
C THR A 45 28.68 3.02 1.55
N LEU A 46 27.76 3.47 0.67
CA LEU A 46 26.84 4.55 1.07
C LEU A 46 25.67 3.94 1.86
N PRO A 47 25.38 4.46 3.07
CA PRO A 47 24.25 3.97 3.85
C PRO A 47 22.94 4.29 3.11
N THR A 48 21.97 3.39 3.18
CA THR A 48 20.62 3.63 2.61
C THR A 48 19.94 4.85 3.22
N ILE A 49 20.24 5.15 4.49
CA ILE A 49 19.74 6.34 5.20
C ILE A 49 20.95 7.22 5.49
N SER A 50 21.02 8.38 4.84
CA SER A 50 22.09 9.36 5.01
C SER A 50 21.95 10.14 6.32
N SER A 51 22.99 10.89 6.69
CA SER A 51 22.94 11.79 7.85
C SER A 51 21.84 12.84 7.74
N LYS A 52 21.52 13.31 6.52
CA LYS A 52 20.40 14.23 6.29
C LYS A 52 19.07 13.53 6.51
N ASP A 53 18.90 12.32 5.99
CA ASP A 53 17.64 11.58 6.12
C ASP A 53 17.26 11.35 7.58
N TRP A 54 18.23 11.11 8.47
CA TRP A 54 17.95 11.00 9.91
C TRP A 54 17.37 12.28 10.52
N VAL A 55 17.82 13.46 10.06
CA VAL A 55 17.26 14.75 10.49
C VAL A 55 15.82 14.91 9.98
N ASP A 56 15.58 14.54 8.72
CA ASP A 56 14.24 14.62 8.11
C ASP A 56 13.27 13.60 8.75
N ILE A 57 13.77 12.42 9.16
CA ILE A 57 13.03 11.41 9.93
C ILE A 57 12.63 11.96 11.30
N ASP A 58 13.56 12.55 12.06
CA ASP A 58 13.27 13.15 13.36
C ASP A 58 12.23 14.28 13.23
N PHE A 59 12.33 15.09 12.19
CA PHE A 59 11.31 16.10 11.85
C PHE A 59 9.95 15.47 11.53
N GLY A 60 9.90 14.42 10.71
CA GLY A 60 8.65 13.72 10.41
C GLY A 60 8.01 13.11 11.65
N ILE A 61 8.81 12.57 12.57
CA ILE A 61 8.33 12.07 13.86
C ILE A 61 7.71 13.20 14.69
N SER A 62 8.37 14.37 14.78
CA SER A 62 7.86 15.51 15.55
C SER A 62 6.58 16.12 14.97
N GLU A 63 6.46 16.19 13.65
CA GLU A 63 5.23 16.61 12.95
C GLU A 63 4.13 15.56 13.03
N GLY A 64 4.50 14.34 13.42
CA GLY A 64 3.58 13.27 13.58
C GLY A 64 3.02 12.80 12.24
N VAL A 65 3.90 12.36 11.34
CA VAL A 65 3.52 11.60 10.14
C VAL A 65 3.00 10.21 10.52
N ASP A 66 2.14 9.62 9.68
CA ASP A 66 1.65 8.25 9.87
C ASP A 66 2.56 7.20 9.22
N PHE A 67 3.30 7.61 8.18
CA PHE A 67 4.22 6.75 7.45
C PHE A 67 5.53 7.46 7.12
N ILE A 68 6.62 6.69 7.10
CA ILE A 68 7.92 7.09 6.55
C ILE A 68 8.25 6.11 5.43
N ALA A 69 8.45 6.63 4.21
CA ALA A 69 8.88 5.85 3.07
C ALA A 69 10.39 5.96 2.87
N VAL A 70 11.09 4.83 2.78
CA VAL A 70 12.55 4.77 2.62
C VAL A 70 12.90 4.41 1.19
N SER A 71 13.74 5.25 0.56
CA SER A 71 14.24 5.06 -0.80
C SER A 71 15.37 4.03 -0.85
N PHE A 72 15.55 3.39 -2.02
CA PHE A 72 16.66 2.48 -2.34
C PHE A 72 16.92 1.40 -1.28
N VAL A 73 15.85 0.76 -0.81
CA VAL A 73 15.93 -0.29 0.23
C VAL A 73 16.56 -1.54 -0.35
N LYS A 74 17.77 -1.91 0.11
CA LYS A 74 18.51 -3.07 -0.41
C LYS A 74 18.49 -4.30 0.49
N SER A 75 18.04 -4.16 1.74
CA SER A 75 17.98 -5.25 2.70
C SER A 75 16.88 -5.06 3.74
N PRO A 76 16.37 -6.14 4.36
CA PRO A 76 15.39 -6.05 5.43
C PRO A 76 15.93 -5.34 6.69
N ASP A 77 17.25 -5.35 6.90
CA ASP A 77 17.84 -4.78 8.11
C ASP A 77 17.74 -3.26 8.16
N VAL A 78 17.74 -2.58 7.00
CA VAL A 78 17.48 -1.13 6.93
C VAL A 78 16.10 -0.80 7.51
N ILE A 79 15.09 -1.58 7.13
CA ILE A 79 13.71 -1.40 7.60
C ILE A 79 13.59 -1.71 9.10
N LYS A 80 14.17 -2.83 9.56
CA LYS A 80 14.17 -3.19 11.00
C LYS A 80 14.85 -2.12 11.86
N HIS A 81 15.97 -1.58 11.37
CA HIS A 81 16.71 -0.54 12.07
C HIS A 81 15.87 0.74 12.17
N LEU A 82 15.29 1.20 11.06
CA LEU A 82 14.42 2.39 11.09
C LEU A 82 13.20 2.18 11.99
N LYS A 83 12.55 1.03 11.94
CA LYS A 83 11.40 0.73 12.83
C LYS A 83 11.79 0.79 14.29
N SER A 84 12.95 0.21 14.65
CA SER A 84 13.47 0.28 16.02
C SER A 84 13.75 1.72 16.44
N TYR A 85 14.35 2.52 15.56
CA TYR A 85 14.67 3.93 15.80
C TYR A 85 13.40 4.78 16.03
N VAL A 86 12.41 4.61 15.16
CA VAL A 86 11.11 5.29 15.22
C VAL A 86 10.34 4.91 16.48
N ALA A 87 10.28 3.61 16.81
CA ALA A 87 9.61 3.12 18.01
C ALA A 87 10.24 3.67 19.31
N ALA A 88 11.57 3.83 19.34
CA ALA A 88 12.27 4.40 20.50
C ALA A 88 11.97 5.90 20.69
N ARG A 89 11.70 6.64 19.61
CA ARG A 89 11.43 8.09 19.63
C ARG A 89 9.95 8.45 19.73
N SER A 90 9.08 7.52 19.37
CA SER A 90 7.63 7.70 19.33
C SER A 90 6.92 6.51 20.00
N PRO A 91 7.13 6.28 21.31
CA PRO A 91 6.61 5.10 22.00
C PRO A 91 5.07 5.04 22.03
N ASP A 92 4.40 6.20 22.00
CA ASP A 92 2.95 6.32 22.10
C ASP A 92 2.23 6.31 20.74
N ARG A 93 2.99 6.23 19.63
CA ARG A 93 2.42 6.28 18.28
C ARG A 93 3.11 5.31 17.33
N SER A 94 2.31 4.58 16.58
CA SER A 94 2.80 3.70 15.52
C SER A 94 2.98 4.50 14.24
N ILE A 95 4.22 4.65 13.78
CA ILE A 95 4.54 5.20 12.47
C ILE A 95 4.96 4.03 11.57
N GLY A 96 4.24 3.82 10.48
CA GLY A 96 4.52 2.74 9.55
C GLY A 96 5.76 3.03 8.70
N VAL A 97 6.53 2.00 8.39
CA VAL A 97 7.68 2.13 7.47
C VAL A 97 7.35 1.48 6.13
N ILE A 98 7.40 2.26 5.05
CA ILE A 98 7.16 1.81 3.68
C ILE A 98 8.50 1.62 2.97
N ALA A 99 8.75 0.42 2.43
CA ALA A 99 9.94 0.17 1.63
C ALA A 99 9.69 0.55 0.16
N LYS A 100 10.49 1.47 -0.40
CA LYS A 100 10.45 1.76 -1.84
C LYS A 100 11.33 0.77 -2.59
N ILE A 101 10.72 0.00 -3.49
CA ILE A 101 11.38 -0.98 -4.35
C ILE A 101 11.83 -0.26 -5.61
N GLU A 102 13.09 0.16 -5.59
CA GLU A 102 13.73 0.98 -6.61
C GLU A 102 14.97 0.29 -7.19
N ASP A 103 15.55 -0.69 -6.49
CA ASP A 103 16.83 -1.29 -6.81
C ASP A 103 16.67 -2.78 -7.17
N ALA A 104 17.41 -3.26 -8.17
CA ALA A 104 17.36 -4.66 -8.60
C ALA A 104 17.79 -5.65 -7.49
N ASN A 105 18.54 -5.21 -6.48
CA ASN A 105 18.91 -5.99 -5.31
C ASN A 105 17.72 -6.23 -4.39
N SER A 106 16.82 -5.25 -4.26
CA SER A 106 15.59 -5.38 -3.48
C SER A 106 14.76 -6.57 -3.95
N LEU A 107 14.77 -6.85 -5.26
CA LEU A 107 14.05 -7.96 -5.87
C LEU A 107 14.57 -9.34 -5.43
N ARG A 108 15.84 -9.45 -5.02
CA ARG A 108 16.46 -10.73 -4.60
C ARG A 108 16.07 -11.14 -3.18
N CYS A 109 15.73 -10.17 -2.34
CA CYS A 109 15.31 -10.36 -0.95
C CYS A 109 13.93 -9.74 -0.70
N LEU A 110 13.09 -9.72 -1.73
CA LEU A 110 11.81 -9.02 -1.77
C LEU A 110 10.89 -9.47 -0.63
N ASP A 111 10.69 -10.78 -0.47
CA ASP A 111 9.83 -11.35 0.56
C ASP A 111 10.29 -10.96 1.98
N ASP A 112 11.60 -10.95 2.23
CA ASP A 112 12.16 -10.57 3.52
C ASP A 112 11.94 -9.09 3.81
N ILE A 113 12.11 -8.22 2.80
CA ILE A 113 11.80 -6.79 2.90
C ILE A 113 10.31 -6.58 3.18
N ILE A 114 9.43 -7.25 2.43
CA ILE A 114 7.96 -7.15 2.61
C ILE A 114 7.57 -7.56 4.04
N ARG A 115 8.10 -8.68 4.55
CA ARG A 115 7.74 -9.21 5.88
C ARG A 115 8.00 -8.20 7.00
N VAL A 116 9.11 -7.45 6.91
CA VAL A 116 9.53 -6.51 7.97
C VAL A 116 8.95 -5.11 7.79
N SER A 117 8.52 -4.76 6.57
CA SER A 117 7.90 -3.47 6.24
C SER A 117 6.44 -3.41 6.66
N ASP A 118 5.90 -2.21 6.85
CA ASP A 118 4.46 -2.00 7.09
C ASP A 118 3.67 -1.81 5.80
N GLY A 119 4.38 -1.59 4.69
CA GLY A 119 3.89 -1.58 3.32
C GLY A 119 5.04 -1.42 2.34
N VAL A 120 4.74 -1.47 1.05
CA VAL A 120 5.74 -1.39 -0.01
C VAL A 120 5.29 -0.40 -1.08
N MET A 121 6.24 0.27 -1.72
CA MET A 121 6.00 1.14 -2.87
C MET A 121 6.79 0.64 -4.08
N VAL A 122 6.11 0.33 -5.17
CA VAL A 122 6.72 0.09 -6.47
C VAL A 122 7.03 1.45 -7.11
N ALA A 123 8.28 1.90 -7.00
CA ALA A 123 8.72 3.19 -7.52
C ALA A 123 9.31 3.02 -8.92
N ARG A 124 8.42 3.11 -9.92
CA ARG A 124 8.65 2.63 -11.29
C ARG A 124 9.71 3.43 -12.05
N GLY A 125 9.82 4.74 -11.75
CA GLY A 125 10.80 5.61 -12.37
C GLY A 125 12.24 5.15 -12.09
N ASP A 126 12.58 5.00 -10.81
CA ASP A 126 13.92 4.54 -10.41
C ASP A 126 14.12 3.05 -10.72
N LEU A 127 13.10 2.21 -10.50
CA LEU A 127 13.17 0.78 -10.81
C LEU A 127 13.44 0.55 -12.31
N GLY A 128 12.74 1.26 -13.20
CA GLY A 128 12.93 1.18 -14.65
C GLY A 128 14.27 1.71 -15.14
N ALA A 129 15.03 2.38 -14.28
CA ALA A 129 16.42 2.75 -14.55
C ALA A 129 17.44 1.69 -14.08
N GLN A 130 16.99 0.73 -13.26
CA GLN A 130 17.81 -0.35 -12.67
C GLN A 130 17.61 -1.70 -13.37
N ILE A 131 16.46 -1.92 -14.02
CA ILE A 131 16.13 -3.11 -14.80
C ILE A 131 15.69 -2.74 -16.22
N PRO A 132 15.73 -3.65 -17.21
CA PRO A 132 15.19 -3.39 -18.54
C PRO A 132 13.73 -2.93 -18.45
N LEU A 133 13.37 -1.90 -19.21
CA LEU A 133 12.07 -1.22 -19.10
C LEU A 133 10.90 -2.17 -19.35
N GLU A 134 11.07 -3.10 -20.29
CA GLU A 134 10.11 -4.14 -20.63
C GLU A 134 9.84 -5.15 -19.50
N GLN A 135 10.71 -5.23 -18.48
CA GLN A 135 10.52 -6.08 -17.31
C GLN A 135 9.75 -5.38 -16.18
N VAL A 136 9.64 -4.06 -16.20
CA VAL A 136 8.98 -3.30 -15.12
C VAL A 136 7.54 -3.74 -14.90
N PRO A 137 6.69 -3.95 -15.94
CA PRO A 137 5.30 -4.37 -15.72
C PRO A 137 5.17 -5.72 -15.03
N SER A 138 5.99 -6.71 -15.39
CA SER A 138 5.94 -8.04 -14.78
C SER A 138 6.53 -8.06 -13.37
N VAL A 139 7.57 -7.26 -13.11
CA VAL A 139 8.13 -7.09 -11.77
C VAL A 139 7.14 -6.37 -10.84
N GLN A 140 6.42 -5.35 -11.33
CA GLN A 140 5.35 -4.70 -10.57
C GLN A 140 4.30 -5.70 -10.11
N GLU A 141 3.79 -6.52 -11.03
CA GLU A 141 2.80 -7.57 -10.73
C GLU A 141 3.34 -8.55 -9.67
N ALA A 142 4.58 -9.02 -9.83
CA ALA A 142 5.21 -9.92 -8.87
C ALA A 142 5.34 -9.29 -7.47
N ILE A 143 5.68 -7.99 -7.37
CA ILE A 143 5.76 -7.28 -6.10
C ILE A 143 4.37 -7.16 -5.47
N ILE A 144 3.35 -6.79 -6.25
CA ILE A 144 1.96 -6.66 -5.75
C ILE A 144 1.47 -8.02 -5.22
N ASP A 145 1.68 -9.08 -5.97
CA ASP A 145 1.31 -10.44 -5.56
C ASP A 145 2.02 -10.88 -4.28
N ALA A 146 3.32 -10.62 -4.16
CA ALA A 146 4.08 -10.93 -2.95
C ALA A 146 3.56 -10.15 -1.73
N CYS A 147 3.27 -8.86 -1.90
CA CYS A 147 2.72 -8.00 -0.85
C CYS A 147 1.36 -8.53 -0.38
N ARG A 148 0.47 -8.87 -1.32
CA ARG A 148 -0.84 -9.46 -1.01
C ARG A 148 -0.72 -10.81 -0.33
N LYS A 149 0.14 -11.70 -0.80
CA LYS A 149 0.42 -12.99 -0.14
C LYS A 149 0.91 -12.80 1.30
N LEU A 150 1.63 -11.73 1.59
CA LEU A 150 2.17 -11.41 2.92
C LEU A 150 1.34 -10.41 3.73
N ASN A 151 0.13 -10.06 3.26
CA ASN A 151 -0.78 -9.10 3.92
C ASN A 151 -0.12 -7.73 4.20
N ARG A 152 0.61 -7.22 3.20
CA ARG A 152 1.19 -5.88 3.23
C ARG A 152 0.55 -5.03 2.13
N PRO A 153 0.15 -3.78 2.44
CA PRO A 153 -0.35 -2.88 1.42
C PRO A 153 0.78 -2.51 0.45
N VAL A 154 0.42 -2.36 -0.82
CA VAL A 154 1.34 -1.96 -1.88
C VAL A 154 0.85 -0.72 -2.62
N ILE A 155 1.76 0.24 -2.79
CA ILE A 155 1.56 1.48 -3.54
C ILE A 155 2.22 1.33 -4.91
N VAL A 156 1.51 1.63 -5.99
CA VAL A 156 2.13 1.80 -7.32
C VAL A 156 2.37 3.28 -7.56
N ALA A 157 3.61 3.65 -7.83
CA ALA A 157 4.07 5.03 -7.86
C ALA A 157 4.81 5.40 -9.16
N SER A 158 4.80 6.71 -9.45
CA SER A 158 5.47 7.39 -10.57
C SER A 158 4.89 7.07 -11.94
N GLN A 159 4.81 8.05 -12.84
CA GLN A 159 4.47 7.87 -14.26
C GLN A 159 3.09 7.23 -14.54
N LEU A 160 2.10 7.41 -13.65
CA LEU A 160 0.74 6.90 -13.89
C LEU A 160 -0.03 7.83 -14.83
N LEU A 161 0.10 9.14 -14.64
CA LEU A 161 -0.56 10.18 -15.44
C LEU A 161 0.44 11.30 -15.78
N GLU A 162 1.70 10.97 -16.05
CA GLU A 162 2.83 11.91 -16.22
C GLU A 162 2.51 13.08 -17.17
N SER A 163 1.86 12.81 -18.30
CA SER A 163 1.48 13.84 -19.27
C SER A 163 0.57 14.91 -18.66
N MET A 164 -0.16 14.57 -17.59
CA MET A 164 -1.04 15.50 -16.89
C MET A 164 -0.33 16.54 -16.03
N ILE A 165 1.01 16.48 -15.92
CA ILE A 165 1.81 17.59 -15.44
C ILE A 165 1.60 18.82 -16.34
N GLU A 166 1.60 18.62 -17.66
CA GLU A 166 1.49 19.70 -18.65
C GLU A 166 0.09 19.80 -19.27
N TYR A 167 -0.60 18.66 -19.47
CA TYR A 167 -1.83 18.58 -20.25
C TYR A 167 -3.06 18.25 -19.40
N PRO A 168 -4.26 18.76 -19.72
CA PRO A 168 -5.45 18.54 -18.89
C PRO A 168 -6.08 17.14 -19.07
N THR A 169 -5.52 16.27 -19.92
CA THR A 169 -6.09 14.97 -20.27
C THR A 169 -4.95 13.98 -20.47
N PRO A 170 -5.05 12.76 -19.93
CA PRO A 170 -4.00 11.75 -20.09
C PRO A 170 -4.02 11.14 -21.48
N THR A 171 -2.95 10.43 -21.79
CA THR A 171 -2.87 9.54 -22.94
C THR A 171 -3.68 8.26 -22.69
N ARG A 172 -4.02 7.54 -23.77
CA ARG A 172 -4.65 6.21 -23.66
C ARG A 172 -3.75 5.18 -22.98
N ALA A 173 -2.44 5.32 -23.15
CA ALA A 173 -1.46 4.42 -22.53
C ALA A 173 -1.45 4.57 -21.01
N GLU A 174 -1.50 5.81 -20.51
CA GLU A 174 -1.59 6.10 -19.07
C GLU A 174 -2.90 5.61 -18.45
N VAL A 175 -4.04 5.78 -19.15
CA VAL A 175 -5.32 5.18 -18.71
C VAL A 175 -5.23 3.66 -18.62
N ALA A 176 -4.59 3.01 -19.62
CA ALA A 176 -4.38 1.56 -19.60
C ALA A 176 -3.44 1.13 -18.48
N ASP A 177 -2.41 1.91 -18.17
CA ASP A 177 -1.46 1.66 -17.09
C ASP A 177 -2.14 1.73 -15.71
N VAL A 178 -2.90 2.80 -15.43
CA VAL A 178 -3.75 2.89 -14.24
C VAL A 178 -4.71 1.70 -14.15
N SER A 179 -5.34 1.33 -15.27
CA SER A 179 -6.27 0.20 -15.30
C SER A 179 -5.57 -1.12 -14.95
N ASN A 180 -4.36 -1.34 -15.45
CA ASN A 180 -3.58 -2.53 -15.15
C ASN A 180 -3.15 -2.59 -13.69
N ALA A 181 -2.70 -1.48 -13.10
CA ALA A 181 -2.33 -1.44 -11.69
C ALA A 181 -3.51 -1.80 -10.76
N VAL A 182 -4.72 -1.34 -11.09
CA VAL A 182 -5.96 -1.70 -10.36
C VAL A 182 -6.30 -3.18 -10.55
N ARG A 183 -6.18 -3.71 -11.77
CA ARG A 183 -6.42 -5.14 -12.05
C ARG A 183 -5.44 -6.07 -11.34
N GLN A 184 -4.19 -5.64 -11.22
CA GLN A 184 -3.17 -6.33 -10.43
C GLN A 184 -3.45 -6.25 -8.91
N GLN A 185 -4.47 -5.48 -8.51
CA GLN A 185 -4.95 -5.36 -7.14
C GLN A 185 -3.97 -4.62 -6.23
N ALA A 186 -3.32 -3.57 -6.75
CA ALA A 186 -2.60 -2.62 -5.89
C ALA A 186 -3.54 -2.02 -4.82
N ASP A 187 -3.01 -1.73 -3.63
CA ASP A 187 -3.83 -1.13 -2.56
C ASP A 187 -4.01 0.37 -2.76
N ALA A 188 -2.98 1.05 -3.27
CA ALA A 188 -3.02 2.47 -3.57
C ALA A 188 -2.24 2.80 -4.84
N LEU A 189 -2.65 3.89 -5.49
CA LEU A 189 -1.98 4.50 -6.63
C LEU A 189 -1.52 5.90 -6.23
N MET A 190 -0.31 6.29 -6.65
CA MET A 190 0.30 7.55 -6.22
C MET A 190 0.59 8.49 -7.39
N LEU A 191 0.05 9.70 -7.32
CA LEU A 191 0.47 10.83 -8.15
C LEU A 191 1.70 11.49 -7.54
N SER A 192 2.67 11.84 -8.38
CA SER A 192 3.94 12.44 -7.98
C SER A 192 4.01 13.88 -8.50
N GLY A 193 4.62 14.11 -9.67
CA GLY A 193 4.70 15.44 -10.27
C GLY A 193 3.33 16.00 -10.65
N GLU A 194 2.38 15.12 -11.01
CA GLU A 194 1.04 15.49 -11.45
C GLU A 194 0.29 16.33 -10.41
N SER A 195 0.44 16.00 -9.13
CA SER A 195 -0.21 16.70 -8.01
C SER A 195 0.70 17.75 -7.36
N ALA A 196 2.01 17.50 -7.28
CA ALA A 196 2.95 18.36 -6.56
C ALA A 196 3.30 19.64 -7.32
N MET A 197 3.44 19.56 -8.65
CA MET A 197 3.91 20.68 -9.49
C MET A 197 3.19 20.79 -10.84
N GLY A 198 2.23 19.90 -11.11
CA GLY A 198 1.47 19.88 -12.35
C GLY A 198 0.50 21.06 -12.49
N LEU A 199 0.14 21.37 -13.74
CA LEU A 199 -0.82 22.42 -14.09
C LEU A 199 -2.28 22.00 -13.84
N HIS A 200 -2.53 20.70 -13.65
CA HIS A 200 -3.87 20.13 -13.56
C HIS A 200 -4.06 19.11 -12.39
N PRO A 201 -3.64 19.44 -11.15
CA PRO A 201 -3.56 18.47 -10.05
C PRO A 201 -4.92 17.88 -9.68
N GLN A 202 -5.97 18.70 -9.64
CA GLN A 202 -7.33 18.23 -9.34
C GLN A 202 -7.85 17.26 -10.42
N LYS A 203 -7.61 17.58 -11.70
CA LYS A 203 -8.04 16.72 -12.82
C LYS A 203 -7.28 15.39 -12.81
N ALA A 204 -5.99 15.40 -12.49
CA ALA A 204 -5.22 14.16 -12.36
C ALA A 204 -5.82 13.22 -11.30
N VAL A 205 -6.22 13.77 -10.15
CA VAL A 205 -6.93 13.00 -9.10
C VAL A 205 -8.29 12.49 -9.58
N GLU A 206 -9.08 13.33 -10.26
CA GLU A 206 -10.39 12.95 -10.80
C GLU A 206 -10.28 11.82 -11.84
N VAL A 207 -9.30 11.90 -12.73
CA VAL A 207 -9.00 10.87 -13.73
C VAL A 207 -8.56 9.58 -13.05
N LEU A 208 -7.60 9.63 -12.14
CA LEU A 208 -7.11 8.46 -11.42
C LEU A 208 -8.26 7.74 -10.72
N ARG A 209 -9.09 8.49 -9.99
CA ARG A 209 -10.29 7.97 -9.33
C ARG A 209 -11.29 7.37 -10.31
N GLY A 210 -11.59 8.08 -11.41
CA GLY A 210 -12.58 7.64 -12.39
C GLY A 210 -12.20 6.32 -13.06
N VAL A 211 -10.93 6.17 -13.44
CA VAL A 211 -10.40 4.93 -14.01
C VAL A 211 -10.43 3.81 -12.97
N SER A 212 -9.95 4.06 -11.74
CA SER A 212 -9.96 3.05 -10.68
C SER A 212 -11.37 2.54 -10.36
N VAL A 213 -12.34 3.43 -10.16
CA VAL A 213 -13.73 3.04 -9.86
C VAL A 213 -14.34 2.24 -11.01
N ARG A 214 -14.09 2.63 -12.27
CA ARG A 214 -14.58 1.86 -13.42
C ARG A 214 -14.01 0.45 -13.46
N MET A 215 -12.72 0.31 -13.18
CA MET A 215 -12.03 -0.98 -13.19
C MET A 215 -12.45 -1.89 -12.03
N GLU A 216 -12.66 -1.33 -10.84
CA GLU A 216 -13.21 -2.06 -9.69
C GLU A 216 -14.62 -2.56 -9.99
N HIS A 217 -15.47 -1.74 -10.61
CA HIS A 217 -16.81 -2.15 -11.03
C HIS A 217 -16.74 -3.28 -12.06
N TRP A 218 -15.89 -3.13 -13.08
CA TRP A 218 -15.70 -4.13 -14.12
C TRP A 218 -15.22 -5.47 -13.56
N SER A 219 -14.30 -5.45 -12.59
CA SER A 219 -13.85 -6.67 -11.92
C SER A 219 -14.98 -7.38 -11.19
N ARG A 220 -15.96 -6.66 -10.62
CA ARG A 220 -17.15 -7.26 -9.97
C ARG A 220 -18.12 -7.85 -10.98
N GLU A 221 -18.32 -7.17 -12.11
CA GLU A 221 -19.15 -7.67 -13.23
C GLU A 221 -18.60 -8.98 -13.80
N GLU A 222 -17.28 -9.10 -13.94
CA GLU A 222 -16.64 -10.30 -14.48
C GLU A 222 -16.41 -11.42 -13.45
N SER A 223 -16.39 -11.08 -12.15
CA SER A 223 -16.10 -12.02 -11.06
C SER A 223 -17.27 -12.96 -10.81
N HIS A 224 -17.49 -13.89 -11.74
CA HIS A 224 -18.35 -15.07 -11.56
C HIS A 224 -17.62 -16.26 -10.94
N HIS A 225 -16.32 -16.15 -10.67
CA HIS A 225 -15.48 -17.24 -10.17
C HIS A 225 -14.91 -16.93 -8.78
N GLU A 226 -14.89 -17.93 -7.90
CA GLU A 226 -14.22 -17.84 -6.61
C GLU A 226 -12.73 -17.53 -6.84
N LYS A 227 -12.24 -16.46 -6.19
CA LYS A 227 -10.82 -16.11 -6.21
C LYS A 227 -10.01 -17.26 -5.59
N PRO A 228 -8.86 -17.63 -6.15
CA PRO A 228 -8.04 -18.69 -5.57
C PRO A 228 -7.65 -18.31 -4.12
N PRO A 229 -7.61 -19.29 -3.20
CA PRO A 229 -7.25 -19.02 -1.83
C PRO A 229 -5.82 -18.48 -1.75
N LEU A 230 -5.63 -17.47 -0.91
CA LEU A 230 -4.30 -16.94 -0.60
C LEU A 230 -3.60 -17.86 0.41
N PRO A 231 -2.26 -17.92 0.40
CA PRO A 231 -1.50 -18.73 1.35
C PRO A 231 -1.69 -18.24 2.79
N GLU A 232 -1.62 -19.15 3.77
CA GLU A 232 -1.63 -18.78 5.19
C GLU A 232 -0.44 -17.88 5.55
N ILE A 233 -0.68 -16.85 6.37
CA ILE A 233 0.36 -15.90 6.79
C ILE A 233 0.96 -16.32 8.14
N SER A 234 0.09 -16.61 9.10
CA SER A 234 0.47 -16.84 10.50
C SER A 234 0.64 -18.33 10.77
N THR A 235 1.72 -18.67 11.48
CA THR A 235 1.90 -20.00 12.07
C THR A 235 1.36 -20.11 13.49
N SER A 236 1.05 -18.97 14.14
CA SER A 236 0.41 -18.94 15.46
C SER A 236 -1.07 -19.26 15.37
N ASP A 237 -1.61 -19.98 16.36
CA ASP A 237 -3.01 -20.40 16.38
C ASP A 237 -3.97 -19.20 16.37
N THR A 238 -3.69 -18.17 17.18
CA THR A 238 -4.52 -16.96 17.24
C THR A 238 -4.53 -16.17 15.93
N GLY A 239 -3.38 -16.06 15.27
CA GLY A 239 -3.29 -15.44 13.95
C GLY A 239 -4.02 -16.24 12.86
N ARG A 240 -3.96 -17.58 12.92
CA ARG A 240 -4.71 -18.47 12.01
C ARG A 240 -6.21 -18.34 12.20
N THR A 241 -6.70 -18.30 13.44
CA THR A 241 -8.13 -18.09 13.72
C THR A 241 -8.59 -16.75 13.14
N SER A 242 -7.82 -15.69 13.36
CA SER A 242 -8.14 -14.34 12.86
C SER A 242 -8.21 -14.32 11.33
N GLU A 243 -7.24 -14.97 10.66
CA GLU A 243 -7.18 -15.10 9.20
C GLU A 243 -8.38 -15.87 8.65
N GLN A 244 -8.70 -17.04 9.23
CA GLN A 244 -9.84 -17.84 8.78
C GLN A 244 -11.17 -17.13 8.99
N ILE A 245 -11.35 -16.42 10.11
CA ILE A 245 -12.54 -15.61 10.35
C ILE A 245 -12.71 -14.52 9.30
N CYS A 246 -11.63 -13.79 8.95
CA CYS A 246 -11.68 -12.75 7.94
C CYS A 246 -11.94 -13.31 6.53
N ASN A 247 -11.34 -14.45 6.20
CA ASN A 247 -11.57 -15.16 4.94
C ASN A 247 -13.03 -15.61 4.83
N SER A 248 -13.57 -16.27 5.87
CA SER A 248 -14.96 -16.72 5.91
C SER A 248 -15.94 -15.55 5.87
N ALA A 249 -15.67 -14.46 6.60
CA ALA A 249 -16.53 -13.27 6.57
C ALA A 249 -16.59 -12.64 5.17
N THR A 250 -15.47 -12.58 4.46
CA THR A 250 -15.42 -12.09 3.07
C THR A 250 -16.21 -13.01 2.14
N GLN A 251 -16.07 -14.33 2.28
CA GLN A 251 -16.85 -15.29 1.50
C GLN A 251 -18.35 -15.18 1.77
N ILE A 252 -18.76 -15.05 3.03
CA ILE A 252 -20.16 -14.85 3.43
C ILE A 252 -20.69 -13.55 2.83
N ALA A 253 -19.95 -12.45 2.96
CA ALA A 253 -20.34 -11.15 2.42
C ALA A 253 -20.56 -11.20 0.91
N ASN A 254 -19.62 -11.78 0.15
CA ASN A 254 -19.74 -11.87 -1.30
C ASN A 254 -20.88 -12.82 -1.71
N LYS A 255 -21.02 -14.00 -1.07
CA LYS A 255 -22.07 -14.98 -1.42
C LYS A 255 -23.48 -14.49 -1.11
N LEU A 256 -23.64 -13.70 -0.05
CA LEU A 256 -24.93 -13.14 0.31
C LEU A 256 -25.22 -11.80 -0.37
N GLY A 257 -24.26 -11.24 -1.12
CA GLY A 257 -24.38 -9.89 -1.68
C GLY A 257 -24.54 -8.83 -0.60
N ALA A 258 -23.76 -8.93 0.48
CA ALA A 258 -23.77 -7.96 1.56
C ALA A 258 -23.42 -6.56 1.04
N ASP A 259 -24.07 -5.54 1.59
CA ASP A 259 -23.86 -4.14 1.25
C ASP A 259 -22.61 -3.56 1.93
N ALA A 260 -22.16 -4.15 3.05
CA ALA A 260 -20.93 -3.73 3.73
C ALA A 260 -20.37 -4.81 4.68
N ILE A 261 -19.07 -4.73 4.93
CA ILE A 261 -18.42 -5.43 6.05
C ILE A 261 -18.03 -4.41 7.12
N LEU A 262 -18.45 -4.65 8.36
CA LEU A 262 -18.07 -3.83 9.52
C LEU A 262 -16.97 -4.57 10.29
N VAL A 263 -15.86 -3.89 10.58
CA VAL A 263 -14.68 -4.51 11.21
C VAL A 263 -14.30 -3.75 12.46
N TYR A 264 -14.40 -4.39 13.63
CA TYR A 264 -13.95 -3.81 14.89
C TYR A 264 -12.53 -4.25 15.19
N THR A 265 -11.57 -3.33 15.10
CA THR A 265 -10.15 -3.65 15.23
C THR A 265 -9.38 -2.63 16.08
N ARG A 266 -8.54 -3.13 16.99
CA ARG A 266 -7.68 -2.28 17.82
C ARG A 266 -6.38 -1.87 17.15
N ARG A 267 -5.82 -2.76 16.32
CA ARG A 267 -4.49 -2.59 15.69
C ARG A 267 -4.55 -2.54 14.15
N GLY A 268 -5.74 -2.61 13.56
CA GLY A 268 -5.92 -2.63 12.10
C GLY A 268 -5.70 -4.00 11.44
N TYR A 269 -5.31 -5.03 12.19
CA TYR A 269 -4.95 -6.33 11.62
C TYR A 269 -6.14 -7.03 10.94
N MET A 270 -7.31 -7.08 11.58
CA MET A 270 -8.50 -7.66 10.93
C MET A 270 -8.92 -6.90 9.67
N ALA A 271 -8.85 -5.57 9.70
CA ALA A 271 -9.17 -4.74 8.54
C ALA A 271 -8.20 -5.05 7.39
N SER A 272 -6.91 -5.25 7.68
CA SER A 272 -5.92 -5.65 6.68
C SER A 272 -6.23 -7.02 6.06
N LEU A 273 -6.61 -8.00 6.88
CA LEU A 273 -6.96 -9.35 6.40
C LEU A 273 -8.21 -9.34 5.53
N ILE A 274 -9.23 -8.56 5.89
CA ILE A 274 -10.44 -8.42 5.07
C ILE A 274 -10.10 -7.68 3.77
N SER A 275 -9.34 -6.58 3.85
CA SER A 275 -8.87 -5.83 2.68
C SER A 275 -8.09 -6.71 1.69
N ARG A 276 -7.20 -7.56 2.19
CA ARG A 276 -6.41 -8.53 1.40
C ARG A 276 -7.28 -9.47 0.56
N ASN A 277 -8.46 -9.85 1.07
CA ASN A 277 -9.40 -10.73 0.37
C ASN A 277 -10.19 -10.02 -0.74
N ARG A 278 -10.12 -8.68 -0.83
CA ARG A 278 -10.80 -7.86 -1.85
C ARG A 278 -12.31 -8.16 -1.93
N PRO A 279 -13.08 -7.96 -0.84
CA PRO A 279 -14.54 -8.13 -0.84
C PRO A 279 -15.20 -7.21 -1.88
N ASP A 280 -16.39 -7.61 -2.35
CA ASP A 280 -17.13 -6.85 -3.36
C ASP A 280 -17.89 -5.65 -2.77
N CYS A 281 -17.99 -5.60 -1.44
CA CYS A 281 -18.62 -4.52 -0.69
C CYS A 281 -17.59 -3.67 0.06
N PRO A 282 -17.92 -2.40 0.41
CA PRO A 282 -17.05 -1.55 1.22
C PRO A 282 -16.76 -2.15 2.60
N ILE A 283 -15.57 -1.84 3.12
CA ILE A 283 -15.12 -2.25 4.45
C ILE A 283 -15.16 -1.02 5.37
N PHE A 284 -16.02 -1.01 6.37
CA PHE A 284 -16.06 0.02 7.40
C PHE A 284 -15.30 -0.46 8.63
N ALA A 285 -14.11 0.08 8.85
CA ALA A 285 -13.25 -0.32 9.97
C ALA A 285 -13.39 0.66 11.14
N PHE A 286 -13.59 0.14 12.34
CA PHE A 286 -13.75 0.91 13.57
C PHE A 286 -12.57 0.66 14.50
N THR A 287 -12.03 1.73 15.08
CA THR A 287 -10.92 1.65 16.03
C THR A 287 -10.95 2.79 17.04
N GLU A 288 -10.46 2.55 18.26
CA GLU A 288 -10.34 3.58 19.29
C GLU A 288 -9.15 4.52 19.04
N SER A 289 -8.14 4.04 18.29
CA SER A 289 -6.90 4.76 18.04
C SER A 289 -6.96 5.58 16.75
N ARG A 290 -6.84 6.90 16.87
CA ARG A 290 -6.76 7.81 15.73
C ARG A 290 -5.56 7.54 14.81
N ASN A 291 -4.44 7.08 15.37
CA ASN A 291 -3.27 6.73 14.58
C ASN A 291 -3.51 5.44 13.77
N VAL A 292 -4.12 4.42 14.37
CA VAL A 292 -4.50 3.20 13.63
C VAL A 292 -5.52 3.52 12.54
N MET A 293 -6.49 4.41 12.82
CA MET A 293 -7.46 4.88 11.83
C MET A 293 -6.76 5.44 10.58
N ARG A 294 -5.83 6.38 10.75
CA ARG A 294 -5.07 6.98 9.63
C ARG A 294 -4.19 5.96 8.90
N CYS A 295 -3.58 5.02 9.62
CA CYS A 295 -2.78 3.98 8.97
C CYS A 295 -3.63 3.01 8.14
N MET A 296 -4.91 2.81 8.47
CA MET A 296 -5.80 1.95 7.69
C MET A 296 -6.23 2.59 6.36
N ASP A 297 -6.09 3.90 6.16
CA ASP A 297 -6.41 4.56 4.88
C ASP A 297 -5.59 4.03 3.70
N LEU A 298 -4.44 3.40 3.96
CA LEU A 298 -3.59 2.78 2.94
C LEU A 298 -4.11 1.39 2.50
N GLN A 299 -5.03 0.78 3.25
CA GLN A 299 -5.56 -0.55 2.96
C GLN A 299 -6.70 -0.45 1.93
N TRP A 300 -6.65 -1.25 0.87
CA TRP A 300 -7.65 -1.21 -0.18
C TRP A 300 -9.07 -1.39 0.35
N GLY A 301 -10.01 -0.55 -0.11
CA GLY A 301 -11.44 -0.67 0.18
C GLY A 301 -11.83 -0.40 1.64
N VAL A 302 -10.89 -0.03 2.51
CA VAL A 302 -11.13 0.29 3.91
C VAL A 302 -11.49 1.77 4.07
N VAL A 303 -12.61 2.02 4.74
CA VAL A 303 -13.03 3.35 5.18
C VAL A 303 -13.00 3.33 6.72
N PRO A 304 -11.98 3.94 7.34
CA PRO A 304 -11.77 3.83 8.77
C PRO A 304 -12.50 4.92 9.57
N PHE A 305 -12.94 4.58 10.77
CA PHE A 305 -13.63 5.47 11.71
C PHE A 305 -13.01 5.37 13.10
N GLN A 306 -12.79 6.53 13.72
CA GLN A 306 -12.50 6.58 15.15
C GLN A 306 -13.80 6.35 15.92
N PHE A 307 -13.80 5.32 16.76
CA PHE A 307 -14.99 4.82 17.42
C PHE A 307 -14.62 4.22 18.77
N ALA A 308 -15.22 4.71 19.86
CA ALA A 308 -14.98 4.21 21.20
C ALA A 308 -15.74 2.89 21.42
N PHE A 309 -15.04 1.83 21.82
CA PHE A 309 -15.68 0.53 22.00
C PHE A 309 -16.37 0.42 23.36
N ARG A 310 -17.61 -0.08 23.34
CA ARG A 310 -18.31 -0.57 24.52
C ARG A 310 -17.96 -2.02 24.78
N LYS A 311 -18.21 -2.48 26.00
CA LYS A 311 -18.03 -3.89 26.41
C LYS A 311 -18.96 -4.85 25.67
N ASP A 312 -20.10 -4.34 25.23
CA ASP A 312 -21.13 -5.10 24.53
C ASP A 312 -21.02 -4.92 23.01
N LEU A 313 -20.97 -6.04 22.28
CA LEU A 313 -20.79 -6.06 20.84
C LEU A 313 -22.05 -5.57 20.11
N GLU A 314 -23.23 -5.89 20.63
CA GLU A 314 -24.51 -5.47 20.03
C GLU A 314 -24.65 -3.94 20.07
N SER A 315 -24.30 -3.32 21.20
CA SER A 315 -24.26 -1.87 21.35
C SER A 315 -23.27 -1.22 20.37
N ASN A 316 -22.09 -1.82 20.16
CA ASN A 316 -21.12 -1.34 19.17
C ASN A 316 -21.71 -1.41 17.75
N LEU A 317 -22.42 -2.49 17.41
CA LEU A 317 -23.11 -2.65 16.13
C LEU A 317 -24.20 -1.60 15.93
N LEU A 318 -25.10 -1.42 16.89
CA LEU A 318 -26.18 -0.44 16.76
C LEU A 318 -25.64 0.99 16.60
N GLN A 319 -24.62 1.35 17.37
CA GLN A 319 -24.03 2.69 17.31
C GLN A 319 -23.23 2.92 16.02
N SER A 320 -22.50 1.92 15.51
CA SER A 320 -21.78 2.04 14.23
C SER A 320 -22.75 2.13 13.05
N LEU A 321 -23.84 1.36 13.07
CA LEU A 321 -24.89 1.45 12.06
C LEU A 321 -25.60 2.81 12.08
N ALA A 322 -25.87 3.38 13.25
CA ALA A 322 -26.42 4.73 13.36
C ALA A 322 -25.47 5.78 12.77
N LEU A 323 -24.16 5.66 13.02
CA LEU A 323 -23.14 6.53 12.44
C LEU A 323 -23.11 6.41 10.90
N LEU A 324 -23.07 5.18 10.37
CA LEU A 324 -23.04 4.94 8.92
C LEU A 324 -24.32 5.42 8.23
N LYS A 325 -25.50 5.26 8.85
CA LYS A 325 -26.78 5.82 8.36
C LYS A 325 -26.72 7.35 8.29
N ALA A 326 -26.17 8.01 9.32
CA ALA A 326 -26.02 9.46 9.34
C ALA A 326 -25.09 10.00 8.24
N HIS A 327 -24.10 9.20 7.83
CA HIS A 327 -23.21 9.49 6.69
C HIS A 327 -23.75 9.02 5.33
N CYS A 328 -24.99 8.51 5.26
CA CYS A 328 -25.60 7.96 4.05
C CYS A 328 -24.79 6.81 3.41
N MET A 329 -24.02 6.06 4.21
CA MET A 329 -23.18 4.95 3.75
C MET A 329 -23.91 3.61 3.80
N VAL A 330 -24.94 3.49 4.64
CA VAL A 330 -25.84 2.34 4.72
C VAL A 330 -27.28 2.84 4.91
N ARG A 331 -28.26 2.01 4.55
CA ARG A 331 -29.71 2.29 4.65
C ARG A 331 -30.47 1.09 5.21
N SER A 332 -31.70 1.31 5.67
CA SER A 332 -32.61 0.21 6.03
C SER A 332 -32.79 -0.76 4.86
N GLY A 333 -32.85 -2.05 5.16
CA GLY A 333 -32.85 -3.15 4.21
C GLY A 333 -31.44 -3.62 3.78
N ASN A 334 -30.37 -2.89 4.12
CA ASN A 334 -29.02 -3.37 3.80
C ASN A 334 -28.63 -4.60 4.62
N LEU A 335 -27.91 -5.52 3.98
CA LEU A 335 -27.28 -6.67 4.62
C LEU A 335 -25.84 -6.33 4.98
N VAL A 336 -25.45 -6.52 6.24
CA VAL A 336 -24.08 -6.28 6.71
C VAL A 336 -23.49 -7.52 7.36
N VAL A 337 -22.18 -7.69 7.19
CA VAL A 337 -21.38 -8.70 7.89
C VAL A 337 -20.47 -7.99 8.89
N ALA A 338 -20.63 -8.26 10.18
CA ALA A 338 -19.80 -7.70 11.23
C ALA A 338 -18.76 -8.71 11.71
N VAL A 339 -17.51 -8.27 11.79
CA VAL A 339 -16.35 -9.04 12.26
C VAL A 339 -15.73 -8.30 13.44
N SER A 340 -15.47 -9.02 14.53
CA SER A 340 -14.90 -8.40 15.73
C SER A 340 -13.75 -9.20 16.31
N ASP A 341 -12.76 -8.49 16.84
CA ASP A 341 -11.64 -8.98 17.65
C ASP A 341 -11.54 -8.12 18.91
N VAL A 342 -12.61 -8.15 19.71
CA VAL A 342 -12.72 -7.33 20.92
C VAL A 342 -12.54 -8.23 22.13
N SER A 343 -11.59 -7.89 23.00
CA SER A 343 -11.39 -8.59 24.27
C SER A 343 -12.66 -8.45 25.12
N SER A 344 -13.31 -9.57 25.44
CA SER A 344 -14.39 -9.57 26.42
C SER A 344 -13.77 -9.73 27.80
N ALA A 345 -14.13 -8.85 28.73
CA ALA A 345 -13.83 -9.06 30.14
C ALA A 345 -14.83 -10.10 30.65
N SER A 346 -14.53 -11.39 30.49
CA SER A 346 -15.24 -12.45 31.19
C SER A 346 -14.66 -12.61 32.60
N GLN A 347 -15.49 -13.06 33.55
CA GLN A 347 -15.11 -13.21 34.97
C GLN A 347 -13.97 -14.22 35.23
N SER A 348 -13.50 -14.94 34.21
CA SER A 348 -12.48 -15.98 34.30
C SER A 348 -11.16 -15.69 33.56
N GLY A 349 -10.99 -14.51 32.95
CA GLY A 349 -9.73 -14.08 32.33
C GLY A 349 -9.90 -13.12 31.15
N THR A 350 -8.80 -12.55 30.66
CA THR A 350 -8.78 -11.74 29.43
C THR A 350 -8.78 -12.66 28.21
N GLY A 351 -9.96 -13.04 27.73
CA GLY A 351 -10.14 -13.78 26.49
C GLY A 351 -10.33 -12.85 25.29
N VAL A 352 -9.85 -13.26 24.12
CA VAL A 352 -10.17 -12.62 22.84
C VAL A 352 -11.37 -13.36 22.26
N LEU A 353 -12.51 -12.68 22.14
CA LEU A 353 -13.69 -13.23 21.48
C LEU A 353 -13.68 -12.78 20.02
N GLN A 354 -13.69 -13.74 19.09
CA GLN A 354 -13.77 -13.47 17.66
C GLN A 354 -15.07 -14.06 17.11
N SER A 355 -15.79 -13.28 16.31
CA SER A 355 -17.11 -13.68 15.80
C SER A 355 -17.41 -13.08 14.44
N ILE A 356 -18.27 -13.75 13.68
CA ILE A 356 -18.91 -13.25 12.47
C ILE A 356 -20.40 -13.13 12.75
N GLN A 357 -20.98 -11.97 12.51
CA GLN A 357 -22.43 -11.74 12.63
C GLN A 357 -22.97 -11.24 11.30
N VAL A 358 -24.13 -11.75 10.89
CA VAL A 358 -24.84 -11.30 9.70
C VAL A 358 -26.12 -10.59 10.15
N HIS A 359 -26.33 -9.38 9.68
CA HIS A 359 -27.44 -8.54 10.13
C HIS A 359 -28.11 -7.83 8.95
N VAL A 360 -29.45 -7.82 8.95
CA VAL A 360 -30.24 -7.01 8.01
C VAL A 360 -30.73 -5.78 8.76
N LEU A 361 -30.37 -4.60 8.26
CA LEU A 361 -30.78 -3.33 8.88
C LEU A 361 -32.29 -3.18 8.79
N SER A 362 -32.94 -2.95 9.94
CA SER A 362 -34.32 -2.43 9.98
C SER A 362 -34.37 -0.93 9.73
#